data_AF-A0A9P6CLZ9-F1
#
_entry.id   AF-A0A9P6CLZ9-F1
#
_cell.length_a   1.000
_cell.length_b   1.000
_cell.length_c   1.000
_cell.angle_alpha   90.00
_cell.angle_beta   90.00
_cell.angle_gamma   90.00
#
_symmetry.space_group_name_H-M   'P 1'
#
loop_
_entity.id
_entity.type
_entity.pdbx_description
1 polymer ?
#
loop_
_entity_poly.entity_id
_entity_poly.type
_entity_poly.pdbx_seq_one_letter_code
_entity_poly.pdbx_strand_id
1 'polypeptide(L)'
;MQLQTILLGWHCCNGLIYTGMESGKTLPMAILILLDNSLDGLITITVSPLKRLQASQLLEFISHYGIITIANNNNMPYNNAWWAVSLYNV
;
A
#
# COMPACT_ATOMS: atom_id res chain seq x y z
N MET A 1 -11.20 -15.83 4.51
CA MET A 1 -10.97 -15.22 3.18
C MET A 1 -9.61 -14.51 3.08
N GLN A 2 -9.12 -13.81 4.12
CA GLN A 2 -7.81 -13.12 4.07
C GLN A 2 -6.63 -14.02 3.65
N LEU A 3 -6.50 -15.22 4.21
CA LEU A 3 -5.45 -16.17 3.81
C LEU A 3 -5.54 -16.56 2.33
N GLN A 4 -6.75 -16.80 1.81
CA GLN A 4 -6.97 -17.13 0.40
C GLN A 4 -6.57 -15.95 -0.50
N THR A 5 -6.89 -14.72 -0.08
CA THR A 5 -6.45 -13.49 -0.77
C THR A 5 -4.93 -13.40 -0.83
N ILE A 6 -4.24 -13.66 0.30
CA ILE A 6 -2.78 -13.61 0.37
C ILE A 6 -2.16 -14.66 -0.54
N LEU A 7 -2.66 -15.90 -0.50
CA LEU A 7 -2.16 -16.97 -1.38
C LEU A 7 -2.37 -16.62 -2.86
N LEU A 8 -3.53 -16.07 -3.21
CA LEU A 8 -3.82 -15.67 -4.59
C LEU A 8 -2.91 -14.53 -5.07
N GLY A 9 -2.66 -13.54 -4.21
CA GLY A 9 -1.73 -12.44 -4.51
C GLY A 9 -0.28 -12.91 -4.60
N TRP A 10 0.14 -13.83 -3.73
CA TRP A 10 1.50 -14.39 -3.73
C TRP A 10 1.81 -15.19 -5.01
N HIS A 11 0.79 -15.83 -5.59
CA HIS A 11 0.90 -16.47 -6.90
C HIS A 11 0.74 -15.49 -8.08
N CYS A 12 0.85 -14.17 -7.84
CA CYS A 12 0.71 -13.10 -8.83
C CYS A 12 -0.59 -13.17 -9.65
N CYS A 13 -1.66 -13.70 -9.06
CA CYS A 13 -2.95 -13.83 -9.72
C CYS A 13 -3.82 -12.59 -9.46
N ASN A 14 -4.61 -12.20 -10.45
CA ASN A 14 -5.59 -11.13 -10.30
C ASN A 14 -6.86 -11.68 -9.63
N GLY A 15 -7.43 -10.95 -8.66
CA GLY A 15 -8.61 -11.38 -7.93
C GLY A 15 -9.49 -10.24 -7.45
N LEU A 16 -10.80 -10.50 -7.37
CA LEU A 16 -11.78 -9.59 -6.78
C LEU A 16 -12.13 -10.07 -5.36
N ILE A 17 -11.93 -9.21 -4.37
CA ILE A 17 -12.21 -9.51 -2.97
C ILE A 17 -13.52 -8.84 -2.56
N TYR A 18 -14.58 -9.63 -2.45
CA TYR A 18 -15.87 -9.15 -1.95
C TYR A 18 -16.01 -9.46 -0.46
N THR A 19 -15.96 -8.42 0.36
CA THR A 19 -16.15 -8.52 1.82
C THR A 19 -16.80 -7.24 2.35
N GLY A 20 -17.44 -7.33 3.51
CA GLY A 20 -18.03 -6.18 4.20
C GLY A 20 -17.01 -5.14 4.67
N MET A 21 -17.51 -4.02 5.19
CA MET A 21 -16.67 -3.04 5.90
C MET A 21 -16.03 -3.69 7.13
N GLU A 22 -14.87 -3.15 7.55
CA GLU A 22 -14.12 -3.60 8.74
C GLU A 22 -13.62 -5.05 8.70
N SER A 23 -13.71 -5.73 7.56
CA SER A 23 -13.22 -7.11 7.41
C SER A 23 -11.69 -7.23 7.36
N GLY A 24 -10.95 -6.16 7.69
CA GLY A 24 -9.48 -6.11 7.64
C GLY A 24 -8.90 -6.34 6.24
N LYS A 25 -9.37 -5.61 5.23
CA LYS A 25 -8.84 -5.71 3.85
C LYS A 25 -7.39 -5.19 3.72
N THR A 26 -6.98 -4.28 4.61
CA THR A 26 -5.62 -3.72 4.61
C THR A 26 -4.57 -4.76 4.95
N LEU A 27 -4.87 -5.68 5.88
CA LEU A 27 -3.90 -6.68 6.34
C LEU A 27 -3.37 -7.59 5.21
N PRO A 28 -4.22 -8.19 4.36
CA PRO A 28 -3.74 -8.92 3.19
C PRO A 28 -2.83 -8.10 2.26
N MET A 29 -3.12 -6.81 2.06
CA MET A 29 -2.29 -5.93 1.22
C MET A 29 -0.92 -5.70 1.87
N ALA A 30 -0.89 -5.41 3.17
CA ALA A 30 0.35 -5.21 3.92
C ALA A 30 1.24 -6.46 3.91
N ILE A 31 0.66 -7.64 4.11
CA ILE A 31 1.39 -8.92 4.08
C ILE A 31 2.00 -9.16 2.70
N LEU A 32 1.24 -8.92 1.62
CA LEU A 32 1.75 -9.09 0.26
C LEU A 32 2.96 -8.18 -0.01
N ILE A 33 2.89 -6.91 0.40
CA ILE A 33 4.01 -5.96 0.27
C ILE A 33 5.24 -6.41 1.08
N LEU A 34 5.03 -6.93 2.29
CA LEU A 34 6.14 -7.38 3.16
C LEU A 34 6.77 -8.70 2.73
N LEU A 35 6.07 -9.50 1.91
CA LEU A 35 6.59 -10.73 1.33
C LEU A 35 7.37 -10.50 0.03
N ASP A 36 7.29 -9.30 -0.56
CA ASP A 36 8.09 -8.94 -1.72
C ASP A 36 9.58 -8.93 -1.37
N ASN A 37 10.41 -9.42 -2.29
CA ASN A 37 11.86 -9.39 -2.12
C ASN A 37 12.36 -7.95 -2.30
N SER A 38 13.06 -7.42 -1.29
CA SER A 38 13.58 -6.05 -1.32
C SER A 38 14.57 -5.79 -2.47
N LEU A 39 15.20 -6.84 -3.01
CA LEU A 39 16.12 -6.75 -4.14
C LEU A 39 15.42 -6.51 -5.49
N ASP A 40 14.13 -6.80 -5.59
CA ASP A 40 13.38 -6.70 -6.84
C ASP A 40 12.92 -5.26 -7.13
N GLY A 41 13.03 -4.35 -6.14
CA GLY A 41 12.67 -2.94 -6.30
C GLY A 41 11.19 -2.72 -6.62
N LEU A 42 10.32 -3.62 -6.15
CA LEU A 42 8.89 -3.58 -6.44
C LEU A 42 8.18 -2.42 -5.74
N ILE A 43 7.19 -1.86 -6.41
CA ILE A 43 6.34 -0.78 -5.90
C ILE A 43 4.89 -1.23 -5.97
N THR A 44 4.19 -1.19 -4.83
CA THR A 44 2.75 -1.42 -4.78
C THR A 44 1.99 -0.11 -4.90
N ILE A 45 1.08 -0.04 -5.88
CA ILE A 45 0.22 1.12 -6.11
C ILE A 45 -1.19 0.83 -5.59
N THR A 46 -1.62 1.58 -4.58
CA THR A 46 -2.99 1.53 -4.07
C THR A 46 -3.78 2.74 -4.54
N VAL A 47 -4.93 2.50 -5.19
CA VAL A 47 -5.84 3.55 -5.65
C VAL A 47 -7.05 3.61 -4.72
N SER A 48 -7.25 4.77 -4.10
CA SER A 48 -8.37 5.03 -3.20
C SER A 48 -9.19 6.21 -3.70
N PRO A 49 -10.52 6.07 -3.86
CA PRO A 49 -11.35 7.13 -4.45
C PRO A 49 -11.56 8.33 -3.51
N LEU A 50 -11.31 8.16 -2.21
CA LEU A 50 -11.54 9.19 -1.19
C LEU A 50 -10.23 9.59 -0.52
N LYS A 51 -9.97 10.91 -0.47
CA LYS A 51 -8.79 11.47 0.23
C LYS A 51 -8.70 11.04 1.70
N ARG A 52 -9.84 11.00 2.41
CA ARG A 52 -9.88 10.57 3.82
C ARG A 52 -9.48 9.10 3.98
N LEU A 53 -9.90 8.24 3.05
CA LEU A 53 -9.53 6.83 3.05
C LEU A 53 -8.03 6.67 2.78
N GLN A 54 -7.52 7.38 1.78
CA GLN A 54 -6.10 7.40 1.46
C GLN A 54 -5.25 7.84 2.67
N ALA A 55 -5.67 8.90 3.38
CA ALA A 55 -4.95 9.39 4.56
C ALA A 55 -4.95 8.35 5.71
N SER A 56 -6.09 7.68 5.95
CA SER A 56 -6.19 6.63 6.96
C SER A 56 -5.29 5.43 6.62
N GLN A 57 -5.30 4.98 5.36
CA GLN A 57 -4.48 3.86 4.91
C GLN A 57 -2.99 4.21 4.94
N LEU A 58 -2.61 5.42 4.52
CA LEU A 58 -1.23 5.91 4.62
C LEU A 58 -0.71 5.81 6.06
N LEU A 59 -1.50 6.29 7.03
CA LEU A 59 -1.14 6.23 8.43
C LEU A 59 -1.06 4.79 8.92
N GLU A 60 -1.99 3.92 8.52
CA GLU A 60 -1.98 2.50 8.87
C GLU A 60 -0.71 1.80 8.34
N PHE A 61 -0.36 2.00 7.06
CA PHE A 61 0.83 1.42 6.45
C PHE A 61 2.13 1.87 7.12
N ILE A 62 2.29 3.16 7.38
CA ILE A 62 3.52 3.70 7.97
C ILE A 62 3.62 3.31 9.45
N SER A 63 2.59 3.62 10.24
CA SER A 63 2.67 3.52 11.71
C SER A 63 2.45 2.11 12.25
N HIS A 64 1.59 1.32 11.61
CA HIS A 64 1.22 0.00 12.10
C HIS A 64 2.06 -1.10 11.45
N TYR A 65 2.28 -1.01 10.13
CA TYR A 65 3.00 -2.06 9.39
C TYR A 65 4.46 -1.69 9.06
N GLY A 66 4.90 -0.45 9.32
CA GLY A 66 6.26 -0.01 9.02
C GLY A 66 6.59 0.08 7.53
N ILE A 67 5.57 0.14 6.66
CA ILE A 67 5.72 0.17 5.21
C ILE A 67 5.86 1.62 4.76
N ILE A 68 6.98 1.92 4.10
CA ILE A 68 7.24 3.23 3.49
C ILE A 68 6.20 3.48 2.41
N THR A 69 5.34 4.47 2.64
CA THR A 69 4.19 4.76 1.78
C THR A 69 4.09 6.26 1.55
N ILE A 70 3.74 6.65 0.31
CA ILE A 70 3.52 8.03 -0.06
C ILE A 70 2.11 8.18 -0.64
N ALA A 71 1.38 9.22 -0.22
CA ALA A 71 0.09 9.55 -0.80
C ALA A 71 0.25 10.65 -1.86
N ASN A 72 0.06 10.29 -3.13
CA ASN A 72 -0.02 11.26 -4.22
C ASN A 72 -1.47 11.74 -4.37
N ASN A 73 -1.71 13.01 -4.06
CA ASN A 73 -3.01 13.68 -4.24
C ASN A 73 -2.81 15.21 -4.39
N ASN A 74 -3.89 15.96 -4.63
CA ASN A 74 -3.82 17.41 -4.90
C ASN A 74 -3.24 18.26 -3.76
N ASN A 75 -2.99 17.70 -2.57
CA ASN A 75 -2.38 18.40 -1.45
C ASN A 75 -0.85 18.21 -1.41
N MET A 76 -0.30 17.37 -2.30
CA MET A 76 1.12 17.09 -2.38
C MET A 76 1.88 18.22 -3.07
N PRO A 77 3.03 18.68 -2.53
CA PRO A 77 3.80 19.75 -3.15
C PRO A 77 4.40 19.30 -4.49
N TYR A 78 4.26 20.14 -5.51
CA TYR A 78 4.76 19.91 -6.88
C TYR A 78 6.29 20.09 -7.03
N ASN A 79 7.07 19.83 -5.98
CA ASN A 79 8.50 20.12 -5.95
C ASN A 79 9.33 18.85 -6.14
N ASN A 80 10.14 18.80 -7.22
CA ASN A 80 11.08 17.71 -7.50
C ASN A 80 12.08 17.45 -6.35
N ALA A 81 12.45 18.48 -5.59
CA ALA A 81 13.33 18.33 -4.43
C ALA A 81 12.70 17.49 -3.31
N TRP A 82 11.37 17.51 -3.17
CA TRP A 82 10.66 16.69 -2.20
C TRP A 82 10.77 15.20 -2.56
N TRP A 83 10.56 14.87 -3.84
CA TRP A 83 10.67 13.50 -4.34
C TRP A 83 12.06 12.90 -4.17
N ALA A 84 13.12 13.68 -4.41
CA ALA A 84 14.50 13.22 -4.23
C ALA A 84 14.79 12.79 -2.78
N VAL A 85 14.27 13.55 -1.80
CA VAL A 85 14.47 13.27 -0.38
C VAL A 85 13.56 12.13 0.11
N SER A 86 12.34 12.03 -0.44
CA SER A 86 11.33 11.09 0.06
C SER A 86 11.32 9.71 -0.60
N LEU A 87 11.90 9.55 -1.80
CA LEU A 87 11.94 8.25 -2.50
C LEU A 87 13.32 7.57 -2.48
N TYR A 88 14.41 8.33 -2.53
CA TYR A 88 15.75 7.78 -2.82
C TYR A 88 16.72 7.81 -1.62
N ASN A 89 16.25 8.23 -0.45
CA ASN A 89 17.10 8.47 0.72
C ASN A 89 16.84 7.49 1.87
N VAL A 90 16.44 6.26 1.54
CA VAL A 90 16.27 5.14 2.47
C VAL A 90 17.32 4.08 2.16
#